data_AF-A0A2Z3I0T5-F1
#
_entry.id   AF-A0A2Z3I0T5-F1
#
_cell.length_a   1.000
_cell.length_b   1.000
_cell.length_c   1.000
_cell.angle_alpha   90.00
_cell.angle_beta   90.00
_cell.angle_gamma   90.00
#
_symmetry.space_group_name_H-M   'P 1'
#
loop_
_entity.id
_entity.type
_entity.pdbx_description
1 polymer ?
#
loop_
_entity_poly.entity_id
_entity_poly.type
_entity_poly.pdbx_seq_one_letter_code
_entity_poly.pdbx_strand_id
1 'polypeptide(L)'
;MVLDAAIQHKWNVDAHLSGEALACELQSTCFDDARSTSLFDRSCEPNLCRQTIGDRTAIVLQFCSRQMSDGVCTAMRMTPAQSILTAYKAGLSCGRVEVPRYSAPSQLDTSDASDARAAYFRRMLGVAPPEPELSASQRPRDRRWHADPARLASNVEARITHRHPALDFAFDGVPFMRIGPSLSGPYLGRQGRFHSLKARRTLRSASRPEFENFLHNELDPEIITFVEQPVRLQYRDREGKVRHYRPDCLVVRENSWEFQEIKLEYDAQREKNEMRWPLIGSALNSLGFAFCVLTEHHLRCEPRWSNIKLIWQDRFAPTPSRETRDAITAALQQSKFLSVNEILARFPGLQRKHIYALVRKGLLKMDLASQVLGLDSHVWLGRGLMSSRNDHEGSSNERL
;
A
#
# COMPACT_ATOMS: atom_id res chain seq x y z
N MET A 1 -27.00 -43.23 17.31
CA MET A 1 -27.99 -42.70 16.35
C MET A 1 -27.24 -41.86 15.32
N VAL A 2 -27.05 -42.41 14.12
CA VAL A 2 -26.96 -41.60 12.89
C VAL A 2 -25.53 -41.33 12.36
N LEU A 3 -24.70 -42.36 12.15
CA LEU A 3 -23.42 -42.31 11.42
C LEU A 3 -23.58 -42.11 9.90
N ASP A 4 -22.57 -41.49 9.28
CA ASP A 4 -22.03 -41.67 7.92
C ASP A 4 -22.91 -42.13 6.74
N ALA A 5 -22.77 -41.42 5.62
CA ALA A 5 -22.86 -42.03 4.28
C ALA A 5 -21.92 -41.32 3.28
N ALA A 6 -20.89 -42.06 2.88
CA ALA A 6 -20.14 -41.88 1.65
C ALA A 6 -20.97 -42.33 0.43
N ILE A 7 -20.63 -41.87 -0.79
CA ILE A 7 -20.70 -42.68 -2.02
C ILE A 7 -19.62 -42.18 -3.00
N GLN A 8 -18.83 -43.15 -3.47
CA GLN A 8 -17.79 -43.09 -4.49
C GLN A 8 -18.36 -43.38 -5.90
N HIS A 9 -17.45 -43.30 -6.89
CA HIS A 9 -17.42 -44.01 -8.19
C HIS A 9 -18.03 -43.29 -9.40
N LYS A 10 -17.46 -43.34 -10.62
CA LYS A 10 -16.20 -43.86 -11.17
C LYS A 10 -16.08 -43.29 -12.59
N TRP A 11 -14.87 -43.10 -13.10
CA TRP A 11 -14.59 -42.95 -14.52
C TRP A 11 -14.72 -44.29 -15.25
N ASN A 12 -15.16 -44.29 -16.51
CA ASN A 12 -14.55 -45.10 -17.56
C ASN A 12 -14.84 -44.58 -18.98
N VAL A 13 -13.90 -44.93 -19.86
CA VAL A 13 -13.62 -44.44 -21.22
C VAL A 13 -14.09 -45.50 -22.24
N ASP A 14 -14.63 -45.10 -23.40
CA ASP A 14 -14.11 -45.39 -24.77
C ASP A 14 -15.15 -45.42 -25.93
N ALA A 15 -14.68 -44.81 -27.04
CA ALA A 15 -14.77 -45.16 -28.46
C ALA A 15 -16.04 -44.98 -29.34
N HIS A 16 -15.85 -44.13 -30.38
CA HIS A 16 -16.20 -44.27 -31.83
C HIS A 16 -17.69 -44.36 -32.24
N LEU A 17 -18.23 -43.71 -33.29
CA LEU A 17 -17.74 -43.22 -34.59
C LEU A 17 -18.82 -42.31 -35.25
N SER A 18 -18.43 -41.65 -36.35
CA SER A 18 -19.23 -41.03 -37.43
C SER A 18 -19.81 -39.63 -37.19
N GLY A 19 -19.56 -38.76 -38.17
CA GLY A 19 -19.95 -37.36 -38.17
C GLY A 19 -21.20 -37.09 -39.00
N GLU A 20 -21.69 -35.87 -38.89
CA GLU A 20 -22.29 -35.10 -39.97
C GLU A 20 -22.47 -33.66 -39.50
N ALA A 21 -22.33 -32.74 -40.44
CA ALA A 21 -22.50 -31.32 -40.25
C ALA A 21 -23.97 -30.99 -39.96
N LEU A 22 -24.21 -30.08 -39.01
CA LEU A 22 -25.47 -29.36 -38.94
C LEU A 22 -25.21 -27.95 -38.40
N ALA A 23 -25.33 -27.00 -39.33
CA ALA A 23 -25.61 -25.62 -39.02
C ALA A 23 -26.94 -25.53 -38.26
N CYS A 24 -26.99 -24.73 -37.20
CA CYS A 24 -28.25 -24.26 -36.66
C CYS A 24 -28.14 -22.81 -36.22
N GLU A 25 -29.06 -22.04 -36.80
CA GLU A 25 -29.45 -20.68 -36.50
C GLU A 25 -29.57 -20.42 -34.99
N LEU A 26 -29.03 -19.29 -34.55
CA LEU A 26 -29.52 -18.64 -33.34
C LEU A 26 -30.24 -17.37 -33.75
N GLN A 27 -31.56 -17.47 -33.63
CA GLN A 27 -32.53 -16.41 -33.84
C GLN A 27 -32.26 -15.21 -32.93
N SER A 28 -32.38 -14.06 -33.56
CA SER A 28 -32.53 -12.74 -32.97
C SER A 28 -33.76 -12.67 -32.05
N THR A 29 -33.59 -12.04 -30.90
CA THR A 29 -34.67 -11.28 -30.26
C THR A 29 -34.20 -9.84 -30.14
N CYS A 30 -34.80 -8.99 -30.96
CA CYS A 30 -34.70 -7.54 -30.91
C CYS A 30 -35.49 -7.02 -29.70
N PHE A 31 -34.95 -6.03 -29.01
CA PHE A 31 -35.76 -4.94 -28.48
C PHE A 31 -35.09 -3.63 -28.87
N ASP A 32 -35.89 -2.80 -29.52
CA ASP A 32 -35.54 -1.53 -30.14
C ASP A 32 -35.09 -0.48 -29.11
N ASP A 33 -34.03 0.26 -29.46
CA ASP A 33 -34.18 1.71 -29.46
C ASP A 33 -33.23 2.32 -30.49
N ALA A 34 -33.82 2.69 -31.63
CA ALA A 34 -33.18 3.41 -32.69
C ALA A 34 -33.23 4.92 -32.39
N ARG A 35 -32.10 5.60 -32.46
CA ARG A 35 -32.02 6.92 -33.11
C ARG A 35 -30.63 7.15 -33.70
N SER A 36 -30.67 7.45 -34.99
CA SER A 36 -29.63 7.61 -35.99
C SER A 36 -28.45 8.51 -35.61
N THR A 37 -27.26 8.16 -36.10
CA THR A 37 -26.64 8.89 -37.22
C THR A 37 -25.42 8.16 -37.78
N SER A 38 -25.50 7.87 -39.07
CA SER A 38 -24.41 7.49 -39.97
C SER A 38 -23.50 8.68 -40.24
N LEU A 39 -22.17 8.45 -40.25
CA LEU A 39 -21.16 9.01 -41.16
C LEU A 39 -19.77 8.71 -40.61
N PHE A 40 -19.19 7.56 -41.00
CA PHE A 40 -17.75 7.33 -40.89
C PHE A 40 -17.16 7.52 -42.29
N ASP A 41 -16.66 8.73 -42.54
CA ASP A 41 -15.80 8.99 -43.69
C ASP A 41 -14.35 8.60 -43.33
N ARG A 42 -13.74 7.79 -44.18
CA ARG A 42 -12.37 7.28 -44.01
C ARG A 42 -11.41 8.22 -44.74
N SER A 43 -11.01 9.32 -44.10
CA SER A 43 -9.76 10.02 -44.46
C SER A 43 -9.33 11.02 -43.37
N CYS A 44 -8.37 10.62 -42.54
CA CYS A 44 -7.58 11.55 -41.73
C CYS A 44 -6.15 11.02 -41.67
N GLU A 45 -5.24 11.63 -42.44
CA GLU A 45 -3.81 11.39 -42.32
C GLU A 45 -3.24 12.14 -41.09
N PRO A 46 -2.37 11.52 -40.29
CA PRO A 46 -1.77 12.16 -39.13
C PRO A 46 -0.71 13.20 -39.53
N ASN A 47 -0.76 14.38 -38.91
CA ASN A 47 0.31 15.38 -39.01
C ASN A 47 1.38 15.15 -37.92
N LEU A 48 2.65 15.08 -38.34
CA LEU A 48 3.79 15.01 -37.43
C LEU A 48 4.21 16.41 -36.97
N CYS A 49 4.36 16.61 -35.66
CA CYS A 49 5.02 17.80 -35.12
C CYS A 49 6.37 17.39 -34.49
N ARG A 50 7.46 18.07 -34.90
CA ARG A 50 8.79 17.90 -34.30
C ARG A 50 8.97 18.91 -33.19
N GLN A 51 9.26 18.42 -31.99
CA GLN A 51 9.71 19.27 -30.89
C GLN A 51 11.13 18.88 -30.49
N THR A 52 12.01 19.88 -30.48
CA THR A 52 13.42 19.72 -30.09
C THR A 52 13.59 20.27 -28.68
N ILE A 53 14.17 19.48 -27.78
CA ILE A 53 14.56 19.93 -26.43
C ILE A 53 16.03 19.54 -26.23
N GLY A 54 16.92 20.53 -26.29
CA GLY A 54 18.37 20.31 -26.35
C GLY A 54 18.76 19.52 -27.61
N ASP A 55 19.80 18.68 -27.50
CA ASP A 55 20.33 17.89 -28.64
C ASP A 55 19.48 16.65 -28.97
N ARG A 56 18.24 16.56 -28.45
CA ARG A 56 17.33 15.43 -28.70
C ARG A 56 16.04 15.91 -29.34
N THR A 57 15.74 15.33 -30.50
CA THR A 57 14.49 15.53 -31.22
C THR A 57 13.48 14.46 -30.80
N ALA A 58 12.34 14.88 -30.24
CA ALA A 58 11.21 14.00 -30.02
C ALA A 58 10.16 14.24 -31.13
N ILE A 59 9.68 13.17 -31.74
CA ILE A 59 8.55 13.22 -32.67
C ILE A 59 7.29 12.91 -31.87
N VAL A 60 6.39 13.89 -31.76
CA VAL A 60 5.09 13.73 -31.11
C VAL A 60 4.03 13.62 -32.19
N LEU A 61 3.35 12.47 -32.27
CA LEU A 61 2.18 12.30 -33.12
C LEU A 61 0.97 12.91 -32.42
N GLN A 62 0.39 13.94 -33.02
CA GLN A 62 -0.76 14.65 -32.47
C GLN A 62 -1.90 14.58 -33.48
N PHE A 63 -3.03 13.98 -33.09
CA PHE A 63 -4.25 14.03 -33.88
C PHE A 63 -5.04 15.29 -33.50
N CYS A 64 -5.22 16.20 -34.45
CA CYS A 64 -6.18 17.30 -34.33
C CYS A 64 -7.47 16.90 -35.07
N SER A 65 -8.58 16.76 -34.35
CA SER A 65 -9.91 16.79 -34.99
C SER A 65 -10.21 18.22 -35.42
N ARG A 66 -10.71 18.42 -36.64
CA ARG A 66 -11.14 19.74 -37.14
C ARG A 66 -12.18 20.36 -36.21
N GLN A 67 -12.04 21.67 -36.00
CA GLN A 67 -12.94 22.53 -35.24
C GLN A 67 -14.39 22.40 -35.70
N MET A 68 -15.29 22.14 -34.75
CA MET A 68 -16.54 22.89 -34.63
C MET A 68 -16.72 23.30 -33.17
N SER A 69 -17.32 24.46 -33.00
CA SER A 69 -17.44 25.30 -31.80
C SER A 69 -17.59 24.58 -30.46
N ASP A 70 -16.86 25.12 -29.48
CA ASP A 70 -16.91 24.88 -28.02
C ASP A 70 -15.74 24.04 -27.47
N GLY A 71 -14.69 24.78 -27.10
CA GLY A 71 -13.38 24.26 -26.74
C GLY A 71 -13.33 23.48 -25.43
N VAL A 72 -13.24 22.15 -25.55
CA VAL A 72 -12.49 21.28 -24.62
C VAL A 72 -11.82 20.17 -25.44
N CYS A 73 -10.50 20.24 -25.60
CA CYS A 73 -9.72 19.20 -26.28
C CYS A 73 -9.37 18.10 -25.27
N THR A 74 -10.05 16.96 -25.33
CA THR A 74 -9.75 15.82 -24.44
C THR A 74 -8.65 14.96 -25.05
N ALA A 75 -7.42 15.09 -24.56
CA ALA A 75 -6.31 14.25 -24.99
C ALA A 75 -6.54 12.80 -24.52
N MET A 76 -6.77 11.88 -25.46
CA MET A 76 -6.86 10.46 -25.18
C MET A 76 -5.47 9.93 -24.78
N ARG A 77 -5.30 9.51 -23.52
CA ARG A 77 -4.04 8.89 -23.07
C ARG A 77 -3.96 7.47 -23.59
N MET A 78 -3.02 7.22 -24.50
CA MET A 78 -2.66 5.86 -24.89
C MET A 78 -1.94 5.15 -23.75
N THR A 79 -2.20 3.86 -23.58
CA THR A 79 -1.40 3.01 -22.71
C THR A 79 0.00 2.79 -23.33
N PRO A 80 1.04 2.48 -22.53
CA PRO A 80 2.38 2.21 -23.06
C PRO A 80 2.39 1.12 -24.14
N ALA A 81 1.56 0.07 -23.99
CA ALA A 81 1.42 -1.00 -24.98
C ALA A 81 0.82 -0.50 -26.30
N GLN A 82 -0.19 0.39 -26.24
CA GLN A 82 -0.78 1.00 -27.44
C GLN A 82 0.20 1.96 -28.12
N SER A 83 0.98 2.73 -27.37
CA SER A 83 2.02 3.61 -27.93
C SER A 83 3.11 2.81 -28.65
N ILE A 84 3.53 1.67 -28.09
CA ILE A 84 4.53 0.77 -28.71
C ILE A 84 3.98 0.13 -29.98
N LEU A 85 2.73 -0.38 -29.97
CA LEU A 85 2.08 -0.98 -31.13
C LEU A 85 1.88 0.03 -32.27
N THR A 86 1.53 1.27 -31.95
CA THR A 86 1.37 2.33 -32.95
C THR A 86 2.72 2.80 -33.51
N ALA A 87 3.76 2.91 -32.69
CA ALA A 87 5.11 3.21 -33.17
C ALA A 87 5.66 2.11 -34.09
N TYR A 88 5.39 0.85 -33.76
CA TYR A 88 5.75 -0.30 -34.59
C TYR A 88 5.00 -0.32 -35.93
N LYS A 89 3.68 -0.06 -35.93
CA LYS A 89 2.87 0.06 -37.16
C LYS A 89 3.26 1.25 -38.04
N ALA A 90 3.80 2.31 -37.44
CA ALA A 90 4.29 3.50 -38.16
C ALA A 90 5.74 3.35 -38.68
N GLY A 91 6.37 2.17 -38.54
CA GLY A 91 7.73 1.92 -39.02
C GLY A 91 8.83 2.67 -38.26
N LEU A 92 8.53 3.22 -37.07
CA LEU A 92 9.49 3.98 -36.27
C LEU A 92 10.31 3.03 -35.39
N SER A 93 11.63 2.99 -35.61
CA SER A 93 12.55 2.25 -34.75
C SER A 93 12.75 3.02 -33.44
N CYS A 94 12.05 2.61 -32.38
CA CYS A 94 12.42 3.03 -31.03
C CYS A 94 13.80 2.45 -30.71
N GLY A 95 14.72 3.31 -30.25
CA GLY A 95 16.06 2.90 -29.80
C GLY A 95 15.97 1.68 -28.89
N ARG A 96 16.85 0.72 -29.15
CA ARG A 96 16.85 -0.62 -28.57
C ARG A 96 16.90 -0.53 -27.04
N VAL A 97 15.77 -0.72 -26.37
CA VAL A 97 15.78 -1.08 -24.94
C VAL A 97 16.36 -2.48 -24.89
N GLU A 98 17.57 -2.63 -24.36
CA GLU A 98 18.13 -3.95 -24.07
C GLU A 98 17.36 -4.55 -22.89
N VAL A 99 16.25 -5.19 -23.21
CA VAL A 99 15.62 -6.15 -22.31
C VAL A 99 16.58 -7.33 -22.24
N PRO A 100 16.99 -7.81 -21.05
CA PRO A 100 17.81 -9.01 -20.95
C PRO A 100 17.14 -10.12 -21.74
N ARG A 101 17.84 -10.57 -22.81
CA ARG A 101 17.37 -11.67 -23.63
C ARG A 101 17.54 -12.94 -22.82
N TYR A 102 16.48 -13.33 -22.12
CA TYR A 102 16.37 -14.71 -21.69
C TYR A 102 16.22 -15.56 -22.95
N SER A 103 17.16 -16.48 -23.17
CA SER A 103 17.07 -17.42 -24.28
C SER A 103 15.74 -18.15 -24.19
N ALA A 104 14.82 -17.84 -25.11
CA ALA A 104 13.67 -18.70 -25.33
C ALA A 104 14.25 -20.07 -25.73
N PRO A 105 13.79 -21.18 -25.14
CA PRO A 105 14.25 -22.49 -25.56
C PRO A 105 13.98 -22.61 -27.07
N SER A 106 15.05 -22.78 -27.83
CA SER A 106 15.02 -22.97 -29.27
C SER A 106 14.17 -24.20 -29.57
N GLN A 107 13.11 -24.01 -30.35
CA GLN A 107 12.28 -25.03 -31.00
C GLN A 107 12.19 -26.38 -30.26
N LEU A 108 11.29 -26.45 -29.29
CA LEU A 108 10.88 -27.73 -28.72
C LEU A 108 9.79 -28.35 -29.56
N ASP A 109 10.01 -29.61 -29.90
CA ASP A 109 9.07 -30.48 -30.60
C ASP A 109 7.73 -30.55 -29.85
N THR A 110 6.65 -30.63 -30.60
CA THR A 110 5.32 -30.16 -30.16
C THR A 110 4.62 -30.97 -29.07
N SER A 111 5.18 -32.12 -28.65
CA SER A 111 4.73 -32.87 -27.47
C SER A 111 5.43 -32.49 -26.16
N ASP A 112 6.66 -31.95 -26.20
CA ASP A 112 7.47 -31.60 -25.01
C ASP A 112 7.40 -30.11 -24.63
N ALA A 113 6.82 -29.27 -25.51
CA ALA A 113 6.75 -27.82 -25.32
C ALA A 113 5.87 -27.40 -24.12
N SER A 114 4.87 -28.21 -23.74
CA SER A 114 4.01 -27.94 -22.59
C SER A 114 4.76 -28.13 -21.28
N ASP A 115 5.50 -29.24 -21.15
CA ASP A 115 6.26 -29.56 -19.94
C ASP A 115 7.48 -28.65 -19.78
N ALA A 116 8.13 -28.28 -20.88
CA ALA A 116 9.22 -27.30 -20.83
C ALA A 116 8.73 -25.89 -20.44
N ARG A 117 7.55 -25.47 -20.90
CA ARG A 117 6.92 -24.20 -20.44
C ARG A 117 6.52 -24.29 -18.98
N ALA A 118 5.93 -25.40 -18.56
CA ALA A 118 5.57 -25.62 -17.15
C ALA A 118 6.82 -25.62 -16.25
N ALA A 119 7.91 -26.27 -16.66
CA ALA A 119 9.19 -26.26 -15.97
C ALA A 119 9.80 -24.85 -15.92
N TYR A 120 9.72 -24.09 -17.03
CA TYR A 120 10.14 -22.70 -17.07
C TYR A 120 9.34 -21.81 -16.11
N PHE A 121 8.01 -21.93 -16.09
CA PHE A 121 7.17 -21.21 -15.14
C PHE A 121 7.43 -21.64 -13.70
N ARG A 122 7.63 -22.93 -13.42
CA ARG A 122 8.05 -23.40 -12.09
C ARG A 122 9.40 -22.83 -11.68
N ARG A 123 10.36 -22.69 -12.61
CA ARG A 123 11.65 -22.05 -12.36
C ARG A 123 11.49 -20.56 -12.08
N MET A 124 10.65 -19.86 -12.86
CA MET A 124 10.36 -18.44 -12.66
C MET A 124 9.58 -18.16 -11.38
N LEU A 125 8.65 -19.04 -11.00
CA LEU A 125 7.87 -18.94 -9.76
C LEU A 125 8.66 -19.41 -8.52
N GLY A 126 9.65 -20.28 -8.71
CA GLY A 126 10.55 -20.76 -7.66
C GLY A 126 11.68 -19.79 -7.32
N VAL A 127 11.98 -18.84 -8.22
CA VAL A 127 12.93 -17.76 -7.96
C VAL A 127 12.13 -16.55 -7.49
N ALA A 128 12.30 -16.17 -6.22
CA ALA A 128 11.73 -14.91 -5.72
C ALA A 128 12.22 -13.76 -6.63
N PRO A 129 11.32 -12.87 -7.12
CA PRO A 129 11.76 -11.72 -7.89
C PRO A 129 12.80 -10.97 -7.07
N PRO A 130 13.94 -10.57 -7.67
CA PRO A 130 15.00 -9.91 -6.94
C PRO A 130 14.41 -8.68 -6.24
N GLU A 131 14.59 -8.59 -4.92
CA GLU A 131 14.25 -7.37 -4.22
C GLU A 131 15.07 -6.24 -4.88
N PRO A 132 14.46 -5.10 -5.23
CA PRO A 132 15.22 -4.00 -5.81
C PRO A 132 16.34 -3.65 -4.84
N GLU A 133 17.59 -3.85 -5.27
CA GLU A 133 18.76 -3.54 -4.46
C GLU A 133 18.71 -2.06 -4.14
N LEU A 134 18.53 -1.73 -2.85
CA LEU A 134 18.77 -0.38 -2.38
C LEU A 134 20.26 -0.12 -2.60
N SER A 135 20.60 0.93 -3.35
CA SER A 135 22.01 1.32 -3.47
C SER A 135 22.52 1.62 -2.07
N ALA A 136 23.39 0.76 -1.55
CA ALA A 136 23.87 0.78 -0.16
C ALA A 136 24.56 2.09 0.25
N SER A 137 24.85 2.99 -0.70
CA SER A 137 25.57 4.23 -0.51
C SER A 137 24.70 5.45 -0.18
N GLN A 138 23.37 5.40 -0.35
CA GLN A 138 22.52 6.57 -0.10
C GLN A 138 21.88 6.48 1.28
N ARG A 139 22.47 7.18 2.25
CA ARG A 139 21.77 7.45 3.52
C ARG A 139 20.52 8.28 3.21
N PRO A 140 19.36 7.92 3.76
CA PRO A 140 18.17 8.73 3.58
C PRO A 140 18.42 10.15 4.07
N ARG A 141 17.95 11.15 3.32
CA ARG A 141 17.97 12.53 3.78
C ARG A 141 16.88 12.70 4.84
N ASP A 142 17.28 13.14 6.03
CA ASP A 142 16.34 13.45 7.10
C ASP A 142 15.48 14.66 6.72
N ARG A 143 14.16 14.45 6.72
CA ARG A 143 13.13 15.42 6.32
C ARG A 143 12.09 15.45 7.41
N ARG A 144 12.43 16.09 8.53
CA ARG A 144 11.59 16.17 9.71
C ARG A 144 11.42 17.60 10.18
N TRP A 145 10.18 17.93 10.53
CA TRP A 145 9.76 19.19 11.10
C TRP A 145 9.03 18.86 12.39
N HIS A 146 9.66 19.18 13.53
CA HIS A 146 9.08 18.93 14.83
C HIS A 146 8.01 19.97 15.16
N ALA A 147 6.96 19.55 15.87
CA ALA A 147 5.99 20.48 16.44
C ALA A 147 6.74 21.45 17.37
N ASP A 148 6.54 22.74 17.16
CA ASP A 148 7.13 23.80 17.96
C ASP A 148 6.00 24.65 18.55
N PRO A 149 5.69 24.48 19.86
CA PRO A 149 4.62 25.25 20.51
C PRO A 149 4.83 26.76 20.41
N ALA A 150 6.08 27.24 20.32
CA ALA A 150 6.36 28.67 20.18
C ALA A 150 5.94 29.22 18.80
N ARG A 151 5.75 28.36 17.80
CA ARG A 151 5.34 28.73 16.44
C ARG A 151 3.84 28.62 16.16
N LEU A 152 3.04 28.20 17.15
CA LEU A 152 1.57 28.20 17.06
C LEU A 152 1.02 29.61 16.73
N ALA A 153 1.76 30.66 17.09
CA ALA A 153 1.41 32.06 16.82
C ALA A 153 2.06 32.64 15.53
N SER A 154 2.69 31.82 14.69
CA SER A 154 3.27 32.31 13.44
C SER A 154 2.17 32.73 12.46
N ASN A 155 2.40 33.82 11.70
CA ASN A 155 1.49 34.37 10.67
C ASN A 155 1.28 33.43 9.45
N VAL A 156 1.48 32.12 9.62
CA VAL A 156 1.28 31.13 8.57
C VAL A 156 -0.21 30.84 8.45
N GLU A 157 -0.84 31.36 7.40
CA GLU A 157 -2.23 31.08 7.07
C GLU A 157 -2.36 29.63 6.60
N ALA A 158 -2.58 28.73 7.55
CA ALA A 158 -2.81 27.31 7.35
C ALA A 158 -4.08 26.87 8.10
N ARG A 159 -4.85 25.97 7.51
CA ARG A 159 -6.00 25.34 8.18
C ARG A 159 -6.31 23.98 7.60
N ILE A 160 -6.88 23.13 8.44
CA ILE A 160 -7.44 21.86 8.02
C ILE A 160 -8.88 22.10 7.58
N THR A 161 -9.16 21.81 6.30
CA THR A 161 -10.47 22.08 5.68
C THR A 161 -11.41 20.89 5.76
N HIS A 162 -10.87 19.67 5.78
CA HIS A 162 -11.64 18.43 5.88
C HIS A 162 -10.84 17.39 6.65
N ARG A 163 -11.51 16.52 7.40
CA ARG A 163 -10.92 15.41 8.16
C ARG A 163 -11.45 14.05 7.73
N HIS A 164 -10.63 13.02 7.85
CA HIS A 164 -11.02 11.64 7.63
C HIS A 164 -12.06 11.24 8.69
N PRO A 165 -13.12 10.47 8.36
CA PRO A 165 -14.14 10.04 9.33
C PRO A 165 -13.58 9.31 10.57
N ALA A 166 -12.47 8.60 10.41
CA ALA A 166 -11.77 7.94 11.52
C ALA A 166 -11.09 8.89 12.52
N LEU A 167 -11.12 10.20 12.27
CA LEU A 167 -10.66 11.25 13.18
C LEU A 167 -11.85 11.95 13.85
N ASP A 168 -12.90 11.19 14.18
CA ASP A 168 -14.07 11.69 14.91
C ASP A 168 -13.70 12.39 16.23
N PHE A 169 -12.64 11.92 16.86
CA PHE A 169 -12.05 12.42 18.10
C PHE A 169 -11.17 13.65 17.99
N ALA A 170 -11.02 14.20 16.79
CA ALA A 170 -10.01 15.22 16.50
C ALA A 170 -10.48 16.24 15.48
N PHE A 171 -10.04 17.50 15.59
CA PHE A 171 -10.40 18.56 14.65
C PHE A 171 -11.90 18.88 14.67
N ASP A 172 -12.43 19.24 15.84
CA ASP A 172 -13.83 19.63 16.00
C ASP A 172 -14.20 20.81 15.11
N GLY A 173 -15.43 20.79 14.59
CA GLY A 173 -15.90 21.77 13.61
C GLY A 173 -15.36 21.59 12.18
N VAL A 174 -14.37 20.70 11.96
CA VAL A 174 -13.89 20.38 10.60
C VAL A 174 -14.81 19.32 9.96
N PRO A 175 -15.35 19.56 8.75
CA PRO A 175 -16.23 18.61 8.08
C PRO A 175 -15.51 17.33 7.66
N PHE A 176 -16.25 16.23 7.57
CA PHE A 176 -15.72 14.96 7.08
C PHE A 176 -15.46 15.01 5.58
N MET A 177 -14.36 14.42 5.13
CA MET A 177 -14.14 14.15 3.71
C MET A 177 -14.92 12.91 3.27
N ARG A 178 -15.52 12.99 2.07
CA ARG A 178 -16.11 11.82 1.43
C ARG A 178 -15.01 10.83 1.07
N ILE A 179 -15.11 9.63 1.61
CA ILE A 179 -14.21 8.53 1.30
C ILE A 179 -14.72 7.84 0.04
N GLY A 180 -13.94 7.94 -1.04
CA GLY A 180 -14.26 7.27 -2.30
C GLY A 180 -14.24 5.74 -2.20
N PRO A 181 -14.87 5.04 -3.15
CA PRO A 181 -14.75 3.59 -3.26
C PRO A 181 -13.27 3.20 -3.45
N SER A 182 -12.93 1.96 -3.07
CA SER A 182 -11.60 1.43 -3.38
C SER A 182 -11.42 1.40 -4.90
N LEU A 183 -10.29 1.90 -5.40
CA LEU A 183 -9.97 1.80 -6.82
C LEU A 183 -9.89 0.32 -7.21
N SER A 184 -10.83 -0.15 -8.03
CA SER A 184 -10.84 -1.49 -8.61
C SER A 184 -10.09 -1.46 -9.95
N GLY A 185 -8.77 -1.39 -9.90
CA GLY A 185 -7.92 -1.49 -11.08
C GLY A 185 -7.28 -2.88 -11.20
N PRO A 186 -7.08 -3.42 -12.42
CA PRO A 186 -6.41 -4.73 -12.61
C PRO A 186 -4.97 -4.76 -12.04
N TYR A 187 -4.33 -3.60 -11.90
CA TYR A 187 -3.01 -3.43 -11.28
C TYR A 187 -3.04 -3.03 -9.80
N LEU A 188 -4.22 -2.72 -9.26
CA LEU A 188 -4.46 -2.33 -7.87
C LEU A 188 -5.24 -3.44 -7.16
N GLY A 189 -4.78 -4.68 -7.30
CA GLY A 189 -5.41 -5.85 -6.66
C GLY A 189 -5.55 -5.71 -5.13
N ARG A 190 -5.99 -6.78 -4.45
CA ARG A 190 -6.12 -6.87 -2.97
C ARG A 190 -4.90 -6.36 -2.15
N GLN A 191 -3.76 -6.12 -2.80
CA GLN A 191 -2.47 -5.70 -2.22
C GLN A 191 -2.48 -4.31 -1.54
N GLY A 192 -3.57 -3.54 -1.63
CA GLY A 192 -3.70 -2.25 -0.93
C GLY A 192 -4.45 -2.29 0.40
N ARG A 193 -4.99 -3.43 0.85
CA ARG A 193 -5.81 -3.50 2.08
C ARG A 193 -4.99 -3.97 3.27
N PHE A 194 -4.99 -3.20 4.36
CA PHE A 194 -4.26 -3.51 5.57
C PHE A 194 -5.20 -3.59 6.78
N HIS A 195 -5.33 -4.75 7.40
CA HIS A 195 -6.17 -4.94 8.59
C HIS A 195 -5.37 -4.55 9.85
N SER A 196 -5.60 -3.33 10.35
CA SER A 196 -4.91 -2.80 11.52
C SER A 196 -5.71 -3.05 12.80
N LEU A 197 -5.02 -3.54 13.83
CA LEU A 197 -5.55 -3.68 15.17
C LEU A 197 -5.58 -2.32 15.88
N LYS A 198 -4.58 -1.45 15.65
CA LYS A 198 -4.51 -0.10 16.25
C LYS A 198 -5.54 0.86 15.68
N ALA A 199 -5.75 0.83 14.37
CA ALA A 199 -6.76 1.65 13.72
C ALA A 199 -8.17 1.03 13.77
N ARG A 200 -8.29 -0.23 14.22
CA ARG A 200 -9.56 -0.99 14.34
C ARG A 200 -10.38 -1.02 13.05
N ARG A 201 -9.71 -0.99 11.89
CA ARG A 201 -10.34 -1.00 10.57
C ARG A 201 -9.38 -1.49 9.50
N THR A 202 -9.92 -1.68 8.30
CA THR A 202 -9.10 -1.93 7.11
C THR A 202 -8.65 -0.59 6.53
N LEU A 203 -7.34 -0.36 6.52
CA LEU A 203 -6.70 0.78 5.87
C LEU A 203 -6.49 0.49 4.39
N ARG A 204 -6.36 1.55 3.60
CA ARG A 204 -6.02 1.46 2.17
C ARG A 204 -4.69 2.15 1.90
N SER A 205 -3.69 1.38 1.49
CA SER A 205 -2.45 1.92 0.95
C SER A 205 -2.61 2.18 -0.55
N ALA A 206 -2.20 3.36 -1.01
CA ALA A 206 -2.17 3.68 -2.44
C ALA A 206 -0.89 3.15 -3.11
N SER A 207 0.13 2.80 -2.33
CA SER A 207 1.42 2.31 -2.81
C SER A 207 2.02 1.25 -1.89
N ARG A 208 3.05 0.55 -2.37
CA ARG A 208 3.80 -0.42 -1.55
C ARG A 208 4.54 0.23 -0.38
N PRO A 209 5.27 1.36 -0.53
CA PRO A 209 5.89 2.04 0.60
C PRO A 209 4.88 2.47 1.69
N GLU A 210 3.67 2.87 1.31
CA GLU A 210 2.61 3.16 2.30
C GLU A 210 2.18 1.91 3.08
N PHE A 211 2.07 0.76 2.39
CA PHE A 211 1.79 -0.51 3.07
C PHE A 211 2.92 -0.89 4.04
N GLU A 212 4.18 -0.69 3.63
CA GLU A 212 5.35 -0.91 4.47
C GLU A 212 5.31 0.04 5.70
N ASN A 213 4.97 1.32 5.52
CA ASN A 213 4.77 2.27 6.61
C ASN A 213 3.67 1.80 7.60
N PHE A 214 2.58 1.21 7.11
CA PHE A 214 1.56 0.64 7.99
C PHE A 214 2.10 -0.52 8.85
N LEU A 215 3.01 -1.34 8.34
CA LEU A 215 3.68 -2.38 9.13
C LEU A 215 4.51 -1.79 10.26
N HIS A 216 5.28 -0.74 9.98
CA HIS A 216 6.01 -0.01 11.03
C HIS A 216 5.06 0.54 12.08
N ASN A 217 3.99 1.22 11.64
CA ASN A 217 3.06 1.86 12.55
C ASN A 217 2.28 0.85 13.40
N GLU A 218 1.93 -0.30 12.83
CA GLU A 218 1.23 -1.38 13.53
C GLU A 218 2.09 -2.03 14.64
N LEU A 219 3.42 -2.10 14.46
CA LEU A 219 4.32 -2.75 15.42
C LEU A 219 5.08 -1.78 16.34
N ASP A 220 5.02 -0.48 16.11
CA ASP A 220 5.64 0.53 17.00
C ASP A 220 4.86 0.65 18.33
N PRO A 221 5.43 0.25 19.49
CA PRO A 221 4.72 0.20 20.76
C PRO A 221 4.28 1.59 21.28
N GLU A 222 4.82 2.69 20.74
CA GLU A 222 4.46 4.05 21.15
C GLU A 222 3.25 4.61 20.38
N ILE A 223 2.88 3.97 19.27
CA ILE A 223 1.76 4.39 18.44
C ILE A 223 0.47 3.81 19.01
N ILE A 224 -0.46 4.72 19.34
CA ILE A 224 -1.82 4.40 19.81
C ILE A 224 -2.70 4.05 18.61
N THR A 225 -2.71 4.91 17.60
CA THR A 225 -3.49 4.73 16.37
C THR A 225 -2.86 5.50 15.21
N PHE A 226 -3.30 5.20 13.99
CA PHE A 226 -2.89 5.92 12.80
C PHE A 226 -3.99 5.90 11.74
N VAL A 227 -4.00 6.94 10.90
CA VAL A 227 -5.06 7.18 9.91
C VAL A 227 -4.45 7.52 8.56
N GLU A 228 -4.77 6.75 7.53
CA GLU A 228 -4.39 7.04 6.15
C GLU A 228 -5.14 8.26 5.62
N GLN A 229 -4.45 9.06 4.82
CA GLN A 229 -4.96 10.23 4.15
C GLN A 229 -5.85 11.13 5.05
N PRO A 230 -5.32 11.53 6.22
CA PRO A 230 -6.08 11.96 7.40
C PRO A 230 -6.84 13.26 7.21
N VAL A 231 -6.30 14.22 6.47
CA VAL A 231 -6.87 15.58 6.38
C VAL A 231 -6.64 16.20 5.01
N ARG A 232 -7.41 17.24 4.68
CA ARG A 232 -7.09 18.19 3.60
C ARG A 232 -6.57 19.48 4.21
N LEU A 233 -5.26 19.67 4.15
CA LEU A 233 -4.58 20.91 4.54
C LEU A 233 -4.74 21.96 3.44
N GLN A 234 -5.06 23.19 3.82
CA GLN A 234 -4.96 24.38 2.99
C GLN A 234 -3.88 25.29 3.61
N TYR A 235 -2.98 25.81 2.78
CA TYR A 235 -1.91 26.71 3.21
C TYR A 235 -1.51 27.66 2.07
N ARG A 236 -0.77 28.74 2.35
CA ARG A 236 -0.19 29.61 1.32
C ARG A 236 1.27 29.25 1.01
N ASP A 237 1.62 29.28 -0.27
CA ASP A 237 3.03 29.19 -0.68
C ASP A 237 3.75 30.55 -0.53
N ARG A 238 5.04 30.59 -0.92
CA ARG A 238 5.87 31.80 -0.81
C ARG A 238 5.37 32.95 -1.67
N GLU A 239 4.65 32.64 -2.74
CA GLU A 239 4.00 33.60 -3.64
C GLU A 239 2.60 34.02 -3.15
N GLY A 240 2.18 33.59 -1.96
CA GLY A 240 0.88 33.90 -1.38
C GLY A 240 -0.29 33.12 -2.00
N LYS A 241 -0.03 32.16 -2.90
CA LYS A 241 -1.07 31.36 -3.56
C LYS A 241 -1.57 30.28 -2.62
N VAL A 242 -2.89 30.09 -2.63
CA VAL A 242 -3.55 29.04 -1.85
C VAL A 242 -3.24 27.68 -2.47
N ARG A 243 -2.73 26.77 -1.63
CA ARG A 243 -2.39 25.39 -1.96
C ARG A 243 -3.20 24.43 -1.11
N HIS A 244 -3.43 23.25 -1.67
CA HIS A 244 -4.06 22.13 -0.99
C HIS A 244 -3.11 20.95 -0.92
N TYR A 245 -3.16 20.23 0.20
CA TYR A 245 -2.31 19.08 0.45
C TYR A 245 -3.05 18.03 1.27
N ARG A 246 -2.71 16.77 1.04
CA ARG A 246 -3.25 15.63 1.76
C ARG A 246 -2.06 14.75 2.15
N PRO A 247 -1.65 14.77 3.42
CA PRO A 247 -0.63 13.85 3.91
C PRO A 247 -1.05 12.40 3.68
N ASP A 248 -0.10 11.48 3.60
CA ASP A 248 -0.39 10.05 3.39
C ASP A 248 -0.85 9.35 4.67
N CYS A 249 -0.34 9.76 5.84
CA CYS A 249 -0.69 9.19 7.14
C CYS A 249 -0.65 10.24 8.28
N LEU A 250 -1.47 10.05 9.31
CA LEU A 250 -1.32 10.69 10.62
C LEU A 250 -1.07 9.60 11.65
N VAL A 251 -0.01 9.75 12.44
CA VAL A 251 0.33 8.88 13.57
C VAL A 251 0.05 9.60 14.87
N VAL A 252 -0.66 8.91 15.78
CA VAL A 252 -1.02 9.42 17.10
C VAL A 252 -0.27 8.65 18.18
N ARG A 253 0.52 9.39 18.97
CA ARG A 253 1.15 8.95 20.21
C ARG A 253 0.53 9.72 21.37
N GLU A 254 0.86 9.30 22.59
CA GLU A 254 0.32 9.89 23.82
C GLU A 254 0.52 11.42 23.89
N ASN A 255 1.71 11.90 23.55
CA ASN A 255 2.07 13.32 23.69
C ASN A 255 2.39 14.01 22.37
N SER A 256 2.19 13.35 21.22
CA SER A 256 2.61 13.90 19.93
C SER A 256 1.84 13.32 18.76
N TRP A 257 1.52 14.18 17.81
CA TRP A 257 0.83 13.83 16.57
C TRP A 257 1.75 14.20 15.41
N GLU A 258 1.97 13.26 14.49
CA GLU A 258 2.89 13.42 13.38
C GLU A 258 2.21 13.05 12.06
N PHE A 259 2.18 13.99 11.14
CA PHE A 259 1.81 13.71 9.76
C PHE A 259 3.02 13.14 9.01
N GLN A 260 2.79 12.09 8.24
CA GLN A 260 3.81 11.40 7.46
C GLN A 260 3.43 11.47 5.97
N GLU A 261 4.37 11.91 5.15
CA GLU A 261 4.35 11.74 3.70
C GLU A 261 5.24 10.56 3.34
N ILE A 262 4.79 9.68 2.44
CA ILE A 262 5.55 8.52 2.01
C ILE A 262 5.89 8.68 0.52
N LYS A 263 7.18 8.64 0.20
CA LYS A 263 7.69 8.79 -1.18
C LYS A 263 8.87 7.86 -1.42
N LEU A 264 9.10 7.49 -2.67
CA LEU A 264 10.39 6.90 -3.04
C LEU A 264 11.47 7.98 -2.94
N GLU A 265 12.70 7.63 -2.56
CA GLU A 265 13.76 8.63 -2.27
C GLU A 265 14.04 9.51 -3.50
N TYR A 266 14.14 8.90 -4.68
CA TYR A 266 14.34 9.65 -5.93
C TYR A 266 13.18 10.63 -6.22
N ASP A 267 11.96 10.30 -5.80
CA ASP A 267 10.79 11.18 -5.93
C ASP A 267 10.79 12.27 -4.85
N ALA A 268 11.15 11.93 -3.60
CA ALA A 268 11.26 12.87 -2.48
C ALA A 268 12.31 13.95 -2.74
N GLN A 269 13.41 13.59 -3.41
CA GLN A 269 14.55 14.45 -3.76
C GLN A 269 14.29 15.37 -4.96
N ARG A 270 13.20 15.20 -5.72
CA ARG A 270 12.89 16.10 -6.83
C ARG A 270 12.82 17.54 -6.32
N GLU A 271 13.43 18.47 -7.04
CA GLU A 271 13.53 19.88 -6.65
C GLU A 271 12.18 20.49 -6.25
N LYS A 272 11.13 20.23 -7.03
CA LYS A 272 9.75 20.66 -6.73
C LYS A 272 9.26 20.20 -5.35
N ASN A 273 9.61 18.98 -4.97
CA ASN A 273 9.22 18.38 -3.69
C ASN A 273 10.06 18.94 -2.55
N GLU A 274 11.38 19.02 -2.72
CA GLU A 274 12.30 19.62 -1.75
C GLU A 274 11.96 21.09 -1.43
N MET A 275 11.52 21.86 -2.42
CA MET A 275 11.02 23.23 -2.20
C MET A 275 9.70 23.28 -1.41
N ARG A 276 8.87 22.23 -1.52
CA ARG A 276 7.53 22.21 -0.93
C ARG A 276 7.51 21.69 0.51
N TRP A 277 8.39 20.75 0.86
CA TRP A 277 8.38 20.12 2.19
C TRP A 277 8.49 21.12 3.35
N PRO A 278 9.39 22.13 3.30
CA PRO A 278 9.46 23.14 4.36
C PRO A 278 8.17 23.96 4.52
N LEU A 279 7.46 24.23 3.42
CA LEU A 279 6.19 24.97 3.46
C LEU A 279 5.08 24.14 4.11
N ILE A 280 4.99 22.85 3.76
CA ILE A 280 4.05 21.91 4.37
C ILE A 280 4.38 21.73 5.86
N GLY A 281 5.65 21.46 6.18
CA GLY A 281 6.12 21.29 7.55
C GLY A 281 5.84 22.51 8.42
N SER A 282 6.12 23.71 7.90
CA SER A 282 5.79 24.96 8.61
C SER A 282 4.27 25.15 8.80
N ALA A 283 3.46 24.81 7.81
CA ALA A 283 2.00 24.92 7.89
C ALA A 283 1.37 23.92 8.86
N LEU A 284 1.94 22.72 9.02
CA LEU A 284 1.49 21.74 10.01
C LEU A 284 2.01 22.08 11.41
N ASN A 285 3.26 22.55 11.51
CA ASN A 285 3.83 23.00 12.77
C ASN A 285 3.08 24.21 13.34
N SER A 286 2.63 25.15 12.50
CA SER A 286 1.82 26.29 12.96
C SER A 286 0.45 25.87 13.50
N LEU A 287 0.01 24.64 13.18
CA LEU A 287 -1.19 24.01 13.74
C LEU A 287 -0.87 23.08 14.93
N GLY A 288 0.39 23.01 15.37
CA GLY A 288 0.83 22.20 16.50
C GLY A 288 1.18 20.74 16.17
N PHE A 289 1.30 20.38 14.89
CA PHE A 289 1.58 19.01 14.46
C PHE A 289 2.99 18.86 13.89
N ALA A 290 3.65 17.74 14.20
CA ALA A 290 4.89 17.39 13.54
C ALA A 290 4.64 16.89 12.12
N PHE A 291 5.67 16.97 11.27
CA PHE A 291 5.64 16.47 9.90
C PHE A 291 6.96 15.78 9.54
N CYS A 292 6.88 14.64 8.83
CA CYS A 292 8.06 14.02 8.25
C CYS A 292 7.79 13.44 6.86
N VAL A 293 8.83 13.32 6.05
CA VAL A 293 8.81 12.56 4.80
C VAL A 293 9.62 11.28 4.99
N LEU A 294 8.95 10.14 4.87
CA LEU A 294 9.56 8.82 4.96
C LEU A 294 9.74 8.24 3.56
N THR A 295 10.85 7.52 3.39
CA THR A 295 11.21 6.86 2.13
C THR A 295 11.50 5.39 2.35
N GLU A 296 11.58 4.62 1.27
CA GLU A 296 11.95 3.21 1.30
C GLU A 296 13.27 2.95 2.05
N HIS A 297 14.22 3.90 2.05
CA HIS A 297 15.44 3.80 2.85
C HIS A 297 15.18 3.93 4.36
N HIS A 298 14.24 4.79 4.77
CA HIS A 298 13.84 4.91 6.17
C HIS A 298 13.09 3.65 6.64
N LEU A 299 12.19 3.14 5.79
CA LEU A 299 11.33 1.99 6.11
C LEU A 299 12.13 0.69 6.11
N ARG A 300 13.02 0.50 5.14
CA ARG A 300 13.76 -0.76 4.96
C ARG A 300 15.11 -0.79 5.70
N CYS A 301 15.27 0.03 6.73
CA CYS A 301 16.47 0.02 7.55
C CYS A 301 16.55 -1.30 8.35
N GLU A 302 17.66 -2.01 8.22
CA GLU A 302 17.95 -3.23 8.98
C GLU A 302 18.60 -2.90 10.35
N PRO A 303 18.41 -3.73 11.38
CA PRO A 303 17.65 -5.00 11.41
C PRO A 303 16.13 -4.84 11.57
N ARG A 304 15.64 -3.60 11.72
CA ARG A 304 14.22 -3.30 11.98
C ARG A 304 13.29 -3.87 10.93
N TRP A 305 13.62 -3.73 9.67
CA TRP A 305 12.77 -4.21 8.59
C TRP A 305 12.61 -5.73 8.61
N SER A 306 13.70 -6.48 8.75
CA SER A 306 13.65 -7.93 8.87
C SER A 306 12.88 -8.39 10.11
N ASN A 307 13.03 -7.70 11.24
CA ASN A 307 12.28 -7.98 12.47
C ASN A 307 10.77 -7.75 12.31
N ILE A 308 10.37 -6.67 11.64
CA ILE A 308 8.97 -6.38 11.33
C ILE A 308 8.38 -7.46 10.42
N LYS A 309 9.10 -7.83 9.35
CA LYS A 309 8.69 -8.92 8.45
C LYS A 309 8.50 -10.22 9.22
N LEU A 310 9.42 -10.57 10.11
CA LEU A 310 9.38 -11.78 10.91
C LEU A 310 8.14 -11.84 11.82
N ILE A 311 7.84 -10.76 12.57
CA ILE A 311 6.63 -10.69 13.40
C ILE A 311 5.37 -10.75 12.54
N TRP A 312 5.37 -10.12 11.37
CA TRP A 312 4.20 -10.06 10.49
C TRP A 312 3.89 -11.37 9.76
N GLN A 313 4.91 -12.20 9.49
CA GLN A 313 4.74 -13.54 8.94
C GLN A 313 3.85 -14.40 9.86
N ASP A 314 4.04 -14.28 11.18
CA ASP A 314 3.28 -14.98 12.22
C ASP A 314 1.98 -14.26 12.64
N ARG A 315 1.46 -13.30 11.85
CA ARG A 315 0.29 -12.49 12.23
C ARG A 315 -0.99 -13.27 12.54
N PHE A 316 -1.11 -14.50 12.04
CA PHE A 316 -2.25 -15.39 12.29
C PHE A 316 -2.00 -16.42 13.39
N ALA A 317 -0.82 -16.40 14.03
CA ALA A 317 -0.56 -17.27 15.16
C ALA A 317 -1.58 -16.98 16.28
N PRO A 318 -2.14 -18.03 16.90
CA PRO A 318 -3.07 -17.87 18.00
C PRO A 318 -2.34 -17.23 19.18
N THR A 319 -3.05 -16.37 19.90
CA THR A 319 -2.55 -15.90 21.20
C THR A 319 -2.68 -17.05 22.22
N PRO A 320 -1.73 -17.20 23.15
CA PRO A 320 -1.85 -18.14 24.27
C PRO A 320 -3.14 -17.91 25.09
N SER A 321 -3.48 -18.91 25.92
CA SER A 321 -4.65 -18.82 26.81
C SER A 321 -4.55 -17.60 27.73
N ARG A 322 -5.67 -17.21 28.34
CA ARG A 322 -5.67 -16.08 29.28
C ARG A 322 -4.75 -16.36 30.47
N GLU A 323 -4.81 -17.57 31.01
CA GLU A 323 -4.02 -18.01 32.16
C GLU A 323 -2.52 -17.92 31.88
N THR A 324 -2.08 -18.37 30.70
CA THR A 324 -0.67 -18.24 30.29
C THR A 324 -0.27 -16.78 30.09
N ARG A 325 -1.13 -15.94 29.50
CA ARG A 325 -0.85 -14.51 29.33
C ARG A 325 -0.72 -13.79 30.68
N ASP A 326 -1.59 -14.10 31.62
CA ASP A 326 -1.57 -13.53 32.97
C ASP A 326 -0.28 -13.97 33.72
N ALA A 327 0.11 -15.24 33.57
CA ALA A 327 1.35 -15.76 34.16
C ALA A 327 2.63 -15.13 33.54
N ILE A 328 2.67 -14.94 32.21
CA ILE A 328 3.75 -14.20 31.54
C ILE A 328 3.81 -12.77 32.07
N THR A 329 2.64 -12.14 32.24
CA THR A 329 2.54 -10.77 32.74
C THR A 329 3.12 -10.66 34.15
N ALA A 330 2.71 -11.54 35.05
CA ALA A 330 3.24 -11.60 36.42
C ALA A 330 4.77 -11.82 36.44
N ALA A 331 5.29 -12.69 35.59
CA ALA A 331 6.73 -12.94 35.49
C ALA A 331 7.51 -11.68 35.02
N LEU A 332 6.98 -10.95 34.04
CA LEU A 332 7.60 -9.72 33.55
C LEU A 332 7.46 -8.55 34.53
N GLN A 333 6.39 -8.50 35.34
CA GLN A 333 6.28 -7.51 36.42
C GLN A 333 7.38 -7.70 37.48
N GLN A 334 7.75 -8.94 37.78
CA GLN A 334 8.80 -9.26 38.75
C GLN A 334 10.21 -8.97 38.21
N SER A 335 10.50 -9.35 36.96
CA SER A 335 11.86 -9.27 36.39
C SER A 335 12.12 -8.00 35.55
N LYS A 336 11.11 -7.16 35.32
CA LYS A 336 11.08 -6.02 34.36
C LYS A 336 11.18 -6.43 32.89
N PHE A 337 12.02 -7.40 32.57
CA PHE A 337 12.19 -7.99 31.25
C PHE A 337 12.59 -9.47 31.34
N LEU A 338 12.35 -10.21 30.27
CA LEU A 338 12.81 -11.60 30.09
C LEU A 338 13.22 -11.78 28.63
N SER A 339 14.21 -12.61 28.38
CA SER A 339 14.53 -13.09 27.03
C SER A 339 13.42 -14.00 26.50
N VAL A 340 13.31 -14.11 25.17
CA VAL A 340 12.41 -15.08 24.54
C VAL A 340 12.70 -16.49 25.06
N ASN A 341 13.98 -16.87 25.20
CA ASN A 341 14.38 -18.19 25.69
C ASN A 341 13.86 -18.47 27.10
N GLU A 342 13.99 -17.52 28.02
CA GLU A 342 13.49 -17.67 29.40
C GLU A 342 11.98 -17.84 29.45
N ILE A 343 11.23 -17.10 28.63
CA ILE A 343 9.78 -17.26 28.55
C ILE A 343 9.43 -18.66 28.03
N LEU A 344 10.09 -19.12 26.97
CA LEU A 344 9.83 -20.45 26.40
C LEU A 344 10.21 -21.58 27.37
N ALA A 345 11.26 -21.40 28.17
CA ALA A 345 11.66 -22.37 29.20
C ALA A 345 10.66 -22.43 30.37
N ARG A 346 10.12 -21.28 30.80
CA ARG A 346 9.15 -21.18 31.91
C ARG A 346 7.75 -21.67 31.53
N PHE A 347 7.38 -21.56 30.26
CA PHE A 347 6.03 -21.90 29.78
C PHE A 347 6.10 -22.95 28.67
N PRO A 348 6.26 -24.25 29.03
CA PRO A 348 6.27 -25.34 28.07
C PRO A 348 5.01 -25.31 27.17
N GLY A 349 5.21 -25.50 25.87
CA GLY A 349 4.15 -25.42 24.87
C GLY A 349 4.03 -24.07 24.16
N LEU A 350 4.70 -23.03 24.68
CA LEU A 350 4.90 -21.81 23.90
C LEU A 350 5.93 -22.00 22.80
N GLN A 351 5.78 -21.20 21.75
CA GLN A 351 6.68 -21.11 20.61
C GLN A 351 6.91 -19.63 20.34
N ARG A 352 8.01 -19.31 19.65
CA ARG A 352 8.37 -17.93 19.30
C ARG A 352 7.23 -17.15 18.63
N LYS A 353 6.47 -17.79 17.73
CA LYS A 353 5.30 -17.20 17.06
C LYS A 353 4.23 -16.70 18.02
N HIS A 354 4.06 -17.35 19.18
CA HIS A 354 3.11 -16.93 20.21
C HIS A 354 3.58 -15.63 20.88
N ILE A 355 4.88 -15.48 21.12
CA ILE A 355 5.47 -14.24 21.64
C ILE A 355 5.28 -13.11 20.63
N TYR A 356 5.55 -13.36 19.35
CA TYR A 356 5.35 -12.38 18.28
C TYR A 356 3.87 -11.98 18.11
N ALA A 357 2.94 -12.92 18.27
CA ALA A 357 1.51 -12.62 18.30
C ALA A 357 1.15 -11.67 19.45
N LEU A 358 1.73 -11.87 20.65
CA LEU A 358 1.55 -10.98 21.79
C LEU A 358 2.16 -9.59 21.56
N VAL A 359 3.33 -9.51 20.90
CA VAL A 359 3.95 -8.24 20.49
C VAL A 359 3.05 -7.47 19.52
N ARG A 360 2.56 -8.15 18.47
CA ARG A 360 1.61 -7.54 17.51
C ARG A 360 0.33 -7.06 18.19
N LYS A 361 -0.14 -7.77 19.22
CA LYS A 361 -1.31 -7.40 20.03
C LYS A 361 -0.99 -6.30 21.07
N GLY A 362 0.23 -5.76 21.07
CA GLY A 362 0.69 -4.73 21.99
C GLY A 362 0.80 -5.18 23.45
N LEU A 363 0.54 -6.46 23.76
CA LEU A 363 0.63 -7.01 25.12
C LEU A 363 2.08 -7.11 25.58
N LEU A 364 2.97 -7.39 24.63
CA LEU A 364 4.42 -7.38 24.83
C LEU A 364 5.04 -6.33 23.90
N LYS A 365 6.25 -5.89 24.21
CA LYS A 365 7.08 -5.08 23.31
C LYS A 365 8.48 -5.66 23.24
N MET A 366 9.15 -5.41 22.11
CA MET A 366 10.53 -5.82 21.85
C MET A 366 11.26 -4.65 21.18
N ASP A 367 12.57 -4.61 21.33
CA ASP A 367 13.41 -3.70 20.56
C ASP A 367 13.59 -4.28 19.17
N LEU A 368 13.00 -3.60 18.18
CA LEU A 368 13.09 -4.02 16.79
C LEU A 368 14.30 -3.38 16.08
N ALA A 369 14.90 -2.33 16.64
CA ALA A 369 15.87 -1.51 15.92
C ALA A 369 17.33 -1.90 16.18
N SER A 370 17.67 -2.32 17.40
CA SER A 370 19.10 -2.47 17.74
C SER A 370 19.73 -3.78 17.24
N GLN A 371 18.99 -4.89 17.27
CA GLN A 371 19.54 -6.22 16.95
C GLN A 371 18.51 -7.09 16.21
N VAL A 372 18.99 -8.10 15.48
CA VAL A 372 18.13 -9.11 14.85
C VAL A 372 17.43 -9.90 15.95
N LEU A 373 16.12 -10.12 15.82
CA LEU A 373 15.35 -10.87 16.79
C LEU A 373 15.77 -12.34 16.85
N GLY A 374 16.01 -12.82 18.06
CA GLY A 374 16.45 -14.18 18.38
C GLY A 374 15.91 -14.66 19.73
N LEU A 375 16.46 -15.77 20.23
CA LEU A 375 16.08 -16.33 21.52
C LEU A 375 16.54 -15.45 22.70
N ASP A 376 17.64 -14.73 22.54
CA ASP A 376 18.19 -13.84 23.57
C ASP A 376 17.56 -12.45 23.53
N SER A 377 16.66 -12.18 22.57
CA SER A 377 15.99 -10.89 22.50
C SER A 377 15.09 -10.67 23.70
N HIS A 378 15.25 -9.51 24.33
CA HIS A 378 14.46 -9.12 25.49
C HIS A 378 13.03 -8.71 25.10
N VAL A 379 12.12 -9.06 26.01
CA VAL A 379 10.71 -8.76 25.93
C VAL A 379 10.32 -8.03 27.21
N TRP A 380 9.50 -7.00 27.05
CA TRP A 380 8.91 -6.23 28.15
C TRP A 380 7.39 -6.24 28.04
N LEU A 381 6.71 -5.84 29.11
CA LEU A 381 5.30 -5.53 29.05
C LEU A 381 5.05 -4.38 28.07
N GLY A 382 4.13 -4.62 27.15
CA GLY A 382 3.56 -3.57 26.32
C GLY A 382 2.38 -2.90 27.02
N ARG A 383 1.86 -1.84 26.40
CA ARG A 383 0.69 -1.11 26.91
C ARG A 383 -0.63 -1.86 26.72
N GLY A 384 -0.61 -2.96 25.97
CA GLY A 384 -1.78 -3.56 25.35
C GLY A 384 -2.27 -2.71 24.16
N LEU A 385 -3.01 -3.33 23.25
CA LEU A 385 -3.94 -2.59 22.39
C LEU A 385 -5.05 -2.09 23.33
N MET A 386 -4.87 -0.91 23.95
CA MET A 386 -5.78 -0.43 24.99
C MET A 386 -7.24 -0.54 24.55
N SER A 387 -8.07 -1.01 25.47
CA SER A 387 -9.54 -0.96 25.47
C SER A 387 -10.09 0.48 25.58
N SER A 388 -9.26 1.50 25.32
CA SER A 388 -9.59 2.92 25.40
C SER A 388 -10.62 3.31 24.34
N ARG A 389 -11.89 3.03 24.63
CA ARG A 389 -13.07 3.82 24.28
C ARG A 389 -14.36 3.34 24.94
N ASN A 390 -14.44 2.10 25.48
CA ASN A 390 -15.74 1.55 25.91
C ASN A 390 -15.85 1.14 27.40
N ASP A 391 -14.82 1.29 28.23
CA ASP A 391 -14.93 0.90 29.65
C ASP A 391 -15.53 2.01 30.56
N HIS A 392 -16.07 3.10 29.98
CA HIS A 392 -16.74 4.18 30.72
C HIS A 392 -18.28 4.19 30.64
N GLU A 393 -18.92 3.18 30.03
CA GLU A 393 -20.40 3.06 30.05
C GLU A 393 -20.94 1.99 31.04
N GLY A 394 -20.11 1.53 31.98
CA GLY A 394 -20.46 0.46 32.92
C GLY A 394 -20.65 0.86 34.39
N SER A 395 -20.72 2.15 34.73
CA SER A 395 -20.90 2.58 36.13
C SER A 395 -21.82 3.80 36.27
N SER A 396 -23.08 3.60 35.90
CA SER A 396 -24.17 4.45 36.38
C SER A 396 -25.43 3.60 36.51
N ASN A 397 -25.40 2.70 37.48
CA ASN A 397 -26.61 2.25 38.17
C ASN A 397 -26.19 1.69 39.53
N GLU A 398 -26.26 2.53 40.57
CA GLU A 398 -26.79 2.17 41.90
C GLU A 398 -26.65 3.35 42.89
N ARG A 399 -27.80 3.80 43.42
CA ARG A 399 -28.04 4.51 44.69
C ARG A 399 -27.62 6.00 44.70
N LEU A 400 -28.46 6.99 45.00
CA LEU A 400 -29.74 7.12 45.71
C LEU A 400 -30.56 8.25 45.05
#